data_AF-A0A2M8S954-F1
#
_entry.id   AF-A0A2M8S954-F1
#
_cell.length_a   1.000
_cell.length_b   1.000
_cell.length_c   1.000
_cell.angle_alpha   90.00
_cell.angle_beta   90.00
_cell.angle_gamma   90.00
#
_symmetry.space_group_name_H-M   'P 1'
#
loop_
_entity.id
_entity.type
_entity.pdbx_description
1 polymer ?
#
loop_
_entity_poly.entity_id
_entity_poly.type
_entity_poly.pdbx_seq_one_letter_code
_entity_poly.pdbx_strand_id
1 'polypeptide(L)'
;MRILAIVNSDYGRRHVENILKHGPQEWTLEVWEAARAYPQVIDYPEDYLPASLPPTDLILQFAEHKGLAELLPDIAQMTGATAVIAAIDNEAVLPRGLARQLRGWLEKMNVAVVTPKPLCSLSETHYWLSRREKIAYDNPLIREFAHYFGMPEFKITVDPQTRTIVSVEVVRDTVCGCACYVAEHLAGVSADDAEEQAGMLHHHYPCWAAMGV
;
A
#
# COMPACT_ATOMS: atom_id res chain seq x y z
N MET A 1 -14.81 4.98 5.78
CA MET A 1 -13.46 5.44 6.23
C MET A 1 -12.99 6.54 5.31
N ARG A 2 -12.49 7.67 5.83
CA ARG A 2 -11.94 8.77 5.03
C ARG A 2 -10.44 8.55 4.85
N ILE A 3 -10.00 8.48 3.61
CA ILE A 3 -8.63 8.16 3.24
C ILE A 3 -8.05 9.33 2.45
N LEU A 4 -6.82 9.70 2.77
CA LEU A 4 -6.02 10.59 1.93
C LEU A 4 -4.87 9.79 1.31
N ALA A 5 -4.86 9.68 -0.02
CA ALA A 5 -3.71 9.18 -0.75
C ALA A 5 -2.81 10.33 -1.19
N ILE A 6 -1.52 10.25 -0.84
CA ILE A 6 -0.49 11.19 -1.27
C ILE A 6 0.20 10.58 -2.48
N VAL A 7 0.20 11.29 -3.60
CA VAL A 7 0.79 10.84 -4.88
C VAL A 7 1.62 11.94 -5.52
N ASN A 8 2.65 11.58 -6.27
CA ASN A 8 3.42 12.53 -7.11
C ASN A 8 3.88 11.93 -8.45
N SER A 9 3.47 10.70 -8.74
CA SER A 9 3.86 9.94 -9.93
C SER A 9 2.78 8.92 -10.32
N ASP A 10 2.97 8.26 -11.46
CA ASP A 10 2.06 7.22 -11.93
C ASP A 10 2.04 6.01 -10.99
N TYR A 11 3.12 5.78 -10.23
CA TYR A 11 3.19 4.75 -9.21
C TYR A 11 2.03 4.85 -8.24
N GLY A 12 1.87 6.01 -7.60
CA GLY A 12 0.79 6.23 -6.65
C GLY A 12 -0.59 6.26 -7.31
N ARG A 13 -0.69 6.77 -8.56
CA ARG A 13 -1.96 6.77 -9.30
C ARG A 13 -2.52 5.37 -9.52
N ARG A 14 -1.67 4.40 -9.89
CA ARG A 14 -2.10 3.00 -10.06
C ARG A 14 -2.69 2.40 -8.78
N HIS A 15 -2.12 2.73 -7.62
CA HIS A 15 -2.64 2.27 -6.33
C HIS A 15 -4.02 2.89 -6.05
N VAL A 16 -4.14 4.20 -6.26
CA VAL A 16 -5.41 4.93 -6.11
C VAL A 16 -6.49 4.35 -7.04
N GLU A 17 -6.17 4.14 -8.31
CA GLU A 17 -7.10 3.58 -9.30
C GLU A 17 -7.64 2.21 -8.88
N ASN A 18 -6.77 1.33 -8.37
CA ASN A 18 -7.17 0.02 -7.90
C ASN A 18 -8.05 0.11 -6.64
N ILE A 19 -7.70 0.99 -5.69
CA ILE A 19 -8.51 1.22 -4.48
C ILE A 19 -9.89 1.78 -4.86
N LEU A 20 -9.98 2.72 -5.80
CA LEU A 20 -11.26 3.26 -6.27
C LEU A 20 -12.12 2.19 -6.96
N LYS A 21 -11.49 1.27 -7.69
CA LYS A 21 -12.19 0.22 -8.45
C LYS A 21 -12.69 -0.92 -7.56
N HIS A 22 -11.89 -1.34 -6.58
CA HIS A 22 -12.14 -2.58 -5.82
C HIS A 22 -12.34 -2.36 -4.31
N GLY A 23 -12.18 -1.13 -3.81
CA GLY A 23 -12.38 -0.81 -2.40
C GLY A 23 -13.86 -0.72 -2.02
N PRO A 24 -14.18 -0.76 -0.71
CA PRO A 24 -15.55 -0.56 -0.21
C PRO A 24 -16.15 0.77 -0.65
N GLN A 25 -17.45 0.75 -0.95
CA GLN A 25 -18.18 1.95 -1.42
C GLN A 25 -18.34 3.01 -0.31
N GLU A 26 -18.24 2.59 0.95
CA GLU A 26 -18.31 3.43 2.14
C GLU A 26 -16.98 4.16 2.44
N TRP A 27 -15.93 3.87 1.67
CA TRP A 27 -14.69 4.62 1.76
C TRP A 27 -14.77 5.89 0.91
N THR A 28 -14.26 6.99 1.46
CA THR A 28 -14.03 8.21 0.69
C THR A 28 -12.54 8.36 0.51
N LEU A 29 -12.08 8.33 -0.74
CA LEU A 29 -10.67 8.47 -1.08
C LEU A 29 -10.42 9.84 -1.71
N GLU A 30 -9.77 10.71 -0.95
CA GLU A 30 -9.23 11.98 -1.43
C GLU A 30 -7.79 11.78 -1.88
N VAL A 31 -7.38 12.51 -2.91
CA VAL A 31 -6.04 12.41 -3.49
C VAL A 31 -5.37 13.78 -3.42
N TRP A 32 -4.24 13.86 -2.74
CA TRP A 32 -3.36 15.01 -2.84
C TRP A 32 -2.23 14.73 -3.82
N GLU A 33 -2.25 15.46 -4.94
CA GLU A 33 -1.15 15.50 -5.90
C GLU A 33 -0.06 16.44 -5.38
N ALA A 34 0.93 15.85 -4.75
CA ALA A 34 2.10 16.55 -4.24
C ALA A 34 3.04 17.00 -5.37
N ALA A 35 3.93 17.95 -5.05
CA ALA A 35 4.97 18.37 -5.97
C ALA A 35 5.89 17.19 -6.35
N ARG A 36 6.58 17.30 -7.48
CA ARG A 36 7.57 16.29 -7.90
C ARG A 36 8.97 16.58 -7.38
N ALA A 37 9.24 17.83 -7.02
CA ALA A 37 10.55 18.30 -6.60
C ALA A 37 10.49 18.80 -5.16
N TYR A 38 11.41 18.29 -4.34
CA TYR A 38 11.63 18.71 -2.96
C TYR A 38 13.13 18.91 -2.73
N PRO A 39 13.53 19.74 -1.76
CA PRO A 39 14.92 19.83 -1.35
C PRO A 39 15.41 18.51 -0.75
N GLN A 40 16.73 18.37 -0.61
CA GLN A 40 17.35 17.22 0.07
C GLN A 40 17.05 17.20 1.58
N VAL A 41 16.85 18.38 2.17
CA VAL A 41 16.51 18.60 3.57
C VAL A 41 15.34 19.59 3.59
N ILE A 42 14.29 19.27 4.33
CA ILE A 42 13.14 20.15 4.54
C ILE A 42 13.36 20.89 5.86
N ASP A 43 13.61 22.20 5.78
CA ASP A 43 13.79 23.06 6.96
C ASP A 43 12.43 23.57 7.49
N TYR A 44 11.52 23.92 6.58
CA TYR A 44 10.19 24.46 6.88
C TYR A 44 9.11 23.61 6.20
N PRO A 45 8.52 22.62 6.89
CA PRO A 45 7.48 21.74 6.34
C PRO A 45 6.32 22.49 5.68
N GLU A 46 5.91 23.61 6.26
CA GLU A 46 4.80 24.46 5.82
C GLU A 46 4.97 25.02 4.40
N ASP A 47 6.20 25.22 3.92
CA ASP A 47 6.48 25.70 2.56
C ASP A 47 6.15 24.66 1.49
N TYR A 48 5.98 23.40 1.90
CA TYR A 48 5.78 22.25 1.01
C TYR A 48 4.41 21.58 1.18
N LEU A 49 3.57 22.13 2.05
CA LEU A 49 2.21 21.68 2.30
C LEU A 49 1.21 22.65 1.66
N PRO A 50 0.03 22.17 1.24
CA PRO A 50 -1.05 23.07 0.83
C PRO A 50 -1.58 23.83 2.06
N ALA A 51 -2.35 24.89 1.81
CA ALA A 51 -2.97 25.68 2.88
C ALA A 51 -3.90 24.86 3.79
N SER A 52 -4.46 23.76 3.27
CA SER A 52 -5.29 22.83 4.02
C SER A 52 -5.37 21.48 3.31
N LEU A 53 -5.54 20.40 4.06
CA LEU A 53 -5.96 19.09 3.57
C LEU A 53 -7.30 18.70 4.23
N PRO A 54 -8.11 17.87 3.56
CA PRO A 54 -9.41 17.47 4.10
C PRO A 54 -9.27 16.60 5.36
N PRO A 55 -10.26 16.64 6.28
CA PRO A 55 -10.31 15.75 7.43
C PRO A 55 -10.21 14.27 7.01
N THR A 56 -9.26 13.55 7.59
CA THR A 56 -8.89 12.19 7.16
C THR A 56 -8.80 11.25 8.35
N ASP A 57 -9.12 9.97 8.18
CA ASP A 57 -8.93 8.93 9.20
C ASP A 57 -7.60 8.21 8.99
N LEU A 58 -7.31 7.83 7.73
CA LEU A 58 -6.15 7.05 7.29
C LEU A 58 -5.38 7.76 6.17
N ILE A 59 -4.07 7.94 6.33
CA ILE A 59 -3.19 8.44 5.26
C ILE A 59 -2.51 7.25 4.57
N LEU A 60 -2.51 7.25 3.24
CA LEU A 60 -1.75 6.34 2.40
C LEU A 60 -0.63 7.11 1.72
N GLN A 61 0.62 6.76 2.04
CA GLN A 61 1.77 7.34 1.37
C GLN A 61 2.19 6.51 0.16
N PHE A 62 1.87 6.98 -1.03
CA PHE A 62 2.28 6.38 -2.31
C PHE A 62 3.19 7.29 -3.15
N ALA A 63 3.63 8.43 -2.62
CA ALA A 63 4.53 9.31 -3.33
C ALA A 63 5.98 8.83 -3.25
N GLU A 64 6.69 8.97 -4.37
CA GLU A 64 8.02 8.43 -4.58
C GLU A 64 9.12 9.45 -4.24
N HIS A 65 8.98 10.17 -3.12
CA HIS A 65 10.00 11.12 -2.68
C HIS A 65 10.19 11.10 -1.15
N LYS A 66 11.45 11.08 -0.70
CA LYS A 66 11.82 11.06 0.73
C LYS A 66 11.22 12.21 1.54
N GLY A 67 11.31 13.42 1.00
CA GLY A 67 10.72 14.62 1.62
C GLY A 67 9.22 14.47 1.92
N LEU A 68 8.45 13.77 1.09
CA LEU A 68 7.02 13.55 1.37
C LEU A 68 6.79 12.59 2.53
N ALA A 69 7.67 11.61 2.73
CA ALA A 69 7.61 10.77 3.92
C ALA A 69 8.00 11.55 5.20
N GLU A 70 8.86 12.56 5.09
CA GLU A 70 9.23 13.43 6.20
C GLU A 70 8.09 14.36 6.63
N LEU A 71 7.21 14.75 5.70
CA LEU A 71 6.04 15.62 5.95
C LEU A 71 4.83 14.90 6.58
N LEU A 72 4.87 13.57 6.72
CA LEU A 72 3.74 12.79 7.23
C LEU A 72 3.25 13.21 8.64
N PRO A 73 4.11 13.59 9.60
CA PRO A 73 3.66 14.14 10.88
C PRO A 73 2.78 15.39 10.71
N ASP A 74 3.23 16.36 9.92
CA ASP A 74 2.50 17.62 9.68
C ASP A 74 1.18 17.36 8.93
N ILE A 75 1.18 16.43 7.96
CA ILE A 75 -0.03 16.02 7.25
C ILE A 75 -1.02 15.35 8.19
N ALA A 76 -0.55 14.46 9.09
CA ALA A 76 -1.41 13.81 10.08
C ALA A 76 -2.03 14.83 11.04
N GLN A 77 -1.24 15.80 11.50
CA GLN A 77 -1.75 16.89 12.34
C GLN A 77 -2.78 17.75 11.61
N MET A 78 -2.49 18.16 10.37
CA MET A 78 -3.35 19.04 9.58
C MET A 78 -4.69 18.39 9.22
N THR A 79 -4.70 17.06 8.99
CA THR A 79 -5.91 16.31 8.62
C THR A 79 -6.66 15.72 9.82
N GLY A 80 -6.01 15.60 10.98
CA GLY A 80 -6.53 14.87 12.14
C GLY A 80 -6.48 13.35 12.00
N ALA A 81 -5.69 12.83 11.06
CA ALA A 81 -5.56 11.39 10.84
C ALA A 81 -4.98 10.68 12.06
N THR A 82 -5.48 9.47 12.33
CA THR A 82 -5.04 8.63 13.46
C THR A 82 -4.32 7.37 13.02
N ALA A 83 -4.21 7.16 11.70
CA ALA A 83 -3.47 6.06 11.10
C ALA A 83 -2.71 6.49 9.83
N VAL A 84 -1.54 5.90 9.61
CA VAL A 84 -0.70 6.07 8.41
C VAL A 84 -0.21 4.71 7.92
N ILE A 85 -0.31 4.47 6.61
CA ILE A 85 0.38 3.37 5.94
C ILE A 85 1.44 3.99 5.02
N ALA A 86 2.72 3.75 5.34
CA ALA A 86 3.86 4.27 4.58
C ALA A 86 4.82 3.14 4.25
N ALA A 87 4.63 2.52 3.08
CA ALA A 87 5.39 1.36 2.68
C ALA A 87 6.83 1.67 2.29
N ILE A 88 7.71 0.68 2.51
CA ILE A 88 9.10 0.68 2.05
C ILE A 88 9.14 -0.09 0.73
N ASP A 89 8.46 0.44 -0.29
CA ASP A 89 8.50 -0.13 -1.64
C ASP A 89 9.78 0.26 -2.38
N ASN A 90 10.41 1.37 -1.98
CA ASN A 90 11.73 1.78 -2.43
C ASN A 90 12.52 2.37 -1.26
N GLU A 91 13.66 1.77 -0.89
CA GLU A 91 14.49 2.26 0.22
C GLU A 91 15.10 3.64 -0.04
N ALA A 92 15.18 4.09 -1.30
CA ALA A 92 15.59 5.47 -1.62
C ALA A 92 14.51 6.50 -1.22
N VAL A 93 13.23 6.08 -1.18
CA VAL A 93 12.09 6.92 -0.79
C VAL A 93 11.88 6.87 0.72
N LEU A 94 11.79 5.67 1.29
CA LEU A 94 11.63 5.48 2.73
C LEU A 94 12.75 4.58 3.29
N PRO A 95 13.94 5.14 3.55
CA PRO A 95 15.02 4.38 4.18
C PRO A 95 14.59 3.84 5.54
N ARG A 96 15.13 2.68 5.95
CA ARG A 96 14.81 2.06 7.25
C ARG A 96 15.00 2.99 8.45
N GLY A 97 16.03 3.84 8.39
CA GLY A 97 16.30 4.86 9.41
C GLY A 97 15.15 5.87 9.53
N LEU A 98 14.71 6.42 8.40
CA LEU A 98 13.58 7.34 8.34
C LEU A 98 12.27 6.63 8.73
N ALA A 99 12.02 5.41 8.26
CA ALA A 99 10.86 4.62 8.67
C ALA A 99 10.79 4.46 10.20
N ARG A 100 11.92 4.20 10.85
CA ARG A 100 12.00 4.10 12.32
C ARG A 100 11.74 5.44 13.00
N GLN A 101 12.28 6.53 12.46
CA GLN A 101 12.03 7.88 12.98
C GLN A 101 10.55 8.25 12.86
N LEU A 102 9.95 8.01 11.68
CA LEU A 102 8.55 8.26 11.40
C LEU A 102 7.63 7.52 12.38
N ARG A 103 7.92 6.25 12.69
CA ARG A 103 7.20 5.50 13.74
C ARG A 103 7.26 6.21 15.08
N GLY A 104 8.44 6.65 15.51
CA GLY A 104 8.60 7.35 16.79
C GLY A 104 8.00 8.75 16.83
N TRP A 105 7.93 9.46 15.69
CA TRP A 105 7.28 10.76 15.60
C TRP A 105 5.76 10.64 15.69
N LEU A 106 5.17 9.76 14.87
CA LEU A 106 3.72 9.55 14.84
C LEU A 106 3.20 8.91 16.13
N GLU A 107 3.96 8.00 16.75
CA GLU A 107 3.60 7.43 18.06
C GLU A 107 3.44 8.50 19.14
N LYS A 108 4.35 9.49 19.20
CA LYS A 108 4.24 10.63 20.14
C LYS A 108 3.00 11.49 19.90
N MET A 109 2.46 11.46 18.70
CA MET A 109 1.24 12.16 18.30
C MET A 109 -0.02 11.31 18.48
N ASN A 110 0.10 10.08 19.01
CA ASN A 110 -0.96 9.07 19.08
C ASN A 110 -1.54 8.71 17.70
N VAL A 111 -0.69 8.74 16.67
CA VAL A 111 -1.03 8.32 15.30
C VAL A 111 -0.39 6.97 15.05
N ALA A 112 -1.21 5.95 14.79
CA ALA A 112 -0.72 4.63 14.46
C ALA A 112 -0.04 4.64 13.09
N VAL A 113 1.05 3.89 12.93
CA VAL A 113 1.74 3.80 11.64
C VAL A 113 2.33 2.42 11.41
N VAL A 114 2.15 1.93 10.19
CA VAL A 114 2.81 0.73 9.69
C VAL A 114 3.70 1.07 8.50
N THR A 115 4.85 0.41 8.43
CA THR A 115 5.82 0.59 7.33
C THR A 115 6.18 -0.75 6.68
N PRO A 116 5.22 -1.42 6.02
CA PRO A 116 5.44 -2.72 5.38
C PRO A 116 6.54 -2.67 4.31
N LYS A 117 7.37 -3.72 4.19
CA LYS A 117 8.39 -3.87 3.15
C LYS A 117 8.19 -5.21 2.39
N PRO A 118 7.69 -5.20 1.13
CA PRO A 118 6.99 -4.10 0.44
C PRO A 118 5.58 -3.89 1.02
N LEU A 119 4.77 -2.99 0.46
CA LEU A 119 3.38 -2.73 0.87
C LEU A 119 2.54 -4.01 0.98
N CYS A 120 2.69 -4.92 0.02
CA CYS A 120 1.98 -6.20 -0.01
C CYS A 120 2.49 -7.20 1.05
N SER A 121 3.36 -6.80 1.98
CA SER A 121 3.65 -7.60 3.18
C SER A 121 2.68 -7.30 4.34
N LEU A 122 1.82 -6.28 4.20
CA LEU A 122 0.79 -5.92 5.15
C LEU A 122 -0.31 -6.98 5.20
N SER A 123 -0.69 -7.37 6.40
CA SER A 123 -1.87 -8.20 6.70
C SER A 123 -2.66 -7.55 7.83
N GLU A 124 -3.83 -8.08 8.15
CA GLU A 124 -4.73 -7.56 9.21
C GLU A 124 -4.12 -7.49 10.63
N THR A 125 -3.03 -8.21 10.89
CA THR A 125 -2.45 -8.32 12.24
C THR A 125 -0.97 -7.95 12.30
N HIS A 126 -0.29 -7.94 11.16
CA HIS A 126 1.14 -7.73 11.10
C HIS A 126 1.60 -7.31 9.71
N TYR A 127 2.83 -6.86 9.62
CA TYR A 127 3.54 -6.72 8.36
C TYR A 127 4.97 -7.23 8.48
N TRP A 128 5.61 -7.49 7.34
CA TRP A 128 7.01 -7.90 7.29
C TRP A 128 7.91 -6.72 6.92
N LEU A 129 9.03 -6.58 7.64
CA LEU A 129 10.14 -5.69 7.27
C LEU A 129 11.25 -6.43 6.52
N SER A 130 11.35 -7.74 6.77
CA SER A 130 12.25 -8.65 6.09
C SER A 130 11.72 -10.08 6.24
N ARG A 131 12.36 -11.05 5.60
CA ARG A 131 12.00 -12.49 5.76
C ARG A 131 12.09 -13.00 7.20
N ARG A 132 12.74 -12.28 8.11
CA ARG A 132 12.96 -12.70 9.51
C ARG A 132 12.35 -11.73 10.53
N GLU A 133 11.82 -10.59 10.07
CA GLU A 133 11.34 -9.54 10.94
C GLU A 133 9.88 -9.23 10.61
N LYS A 134 9.02 -9.55 11.57
CA LYS A 134 7.58 -9.37 11.53
C LYS A 134 7.19 -8.44 12.68
N ILE A 135 6.39 -7.43 12.37
CA ILE A 135 5.89 -6.46 13.34
C ILE A 135 4.38 -6.61 13.44
N ALA A 136 3.88 -6.90 14.63
CA ALA A 136 2.46 -6.86 14.93
C ALA A 136 1.98 -5.42 15.15
N TYR A 137 0.74 -5.14 14.82
CA TYR A 137 0.09 -3.87 15.12
C TYR A 137 -1.35 -4.15 15.55
N ASP A 138 -1.96 -3.19 16.24
CA ASP A 138 -3.38 -3.23 16.57
C ASP A 138 -3.99 -1.85 16.35
N ASN A 139 -4.56 -1.66 15.15
CA ASN A 139 -5.28 -0.46 14.79
C ASN A 139 -6.43 -0.82 13.86
N PRO A 140 -7.68 -0.43 14.17
CA PRO A 140 -8.85 -0.84 13.40
C PRO A 140 -8.85 -0.29 11.97
N LEU A 141 -8.34 0.93 11.73
CA LEU A 141 -8.32 1.53 10.39
C LEU A 141 -7.32 0.82 9.47
N ILE A 142 -6.13 0.51 10.00
CA ILE A 142 -5.10 -0.21 9.25
C ILE A 142 -5.54 -1.65 8.99
N ARG A 143 -6.20 -2.29 9.98
CA ARG A 143 -6.77 -3.63 9.85
C ARG A 143 -7.88 -3.67 8.79
N GLU A 144 -8.80 -2.72 8.83
CA GLU A 144 -9.86 -2.55 7.84
C GLU A 144 -9.28 -2.40 6.44
N PHE A 145 -8.26 -1.55 6.26
CA PHE A 145 -7.56 -1.43 4.97
C PHE A 145 -6.91 -2.76 4.56
N ALA A 146 -6.20 -3.41 5.49
CA ALA A 146 -5.48 -4.66 5.27
C ALA A 146 -6.37 -5.90 5.10
N HIS A 147 -7.68 -5.76 5.32
CA HIS A 147 -8.67 -6.78 4.96
C HIS A 147 -8.84 -6.85 3.43
N TYR A 148 -8.92 -5.68 2.78
CA TYR A 148 -9.13 -5.57 1.33
C TYR A 148 -7.82 -5.50 0.53
N PHE A 149 -6.79 -4.87 1.09
CA PHE A 149 -5.56 -4.51 0.38
C PHE A 149 -4.31 -4.82 1.18
N GLY A 150 -3.44 -5.71 0.67
CA GLY A 150 -2.22 -6.12 1.36
C GLY A 150 -1.59 -7.37 0.76
N MET A 151 -1.23 -8.32 1.61
CA MET A 151 -0.64 -9.60 1.21
C MET A 151 -1.68 -10.46 0.48
N PRO A 152 -1.57 -10.68 -0.83
CA PRO A 152 -2.68 -11.19 -1.60
C PRO A 152 -3.13 -12.57 -1.13
N GLU A 153 -4.44 -12.78 -1.13
CA GLU A 153 -5.07 -14.03 -0.74
C GLU A 153 -6.12 -14.41 -1.78
N PHE A 154 -6.08 -15.66 -2.21
CA PHE A 154 -6.95 -16.17 -3.27
C PHE A 154 -7.69 -17.40 -2.79
N LYS A 155 -8.92 -17.56 -3.27
CA LYS A 155 -9.67 -18.80 -3.17
C LYS A 155 -9.88 -19.35 -4.58
N ILE A 156 -9.23 -20.48 -4.84
CA ILE A 156 -9.17 -21.09 -6.18
C ILE A 156 -10.04 -22.34 -6.20
N THR A 157 -10.93 -22.43 -7.17
CA THR A 157 -11.73 -23.64 -7.45
C THR A 157 -11.11 -24.37 -8.62
N VAL A 158 -10.83 -25.67 -8.45
CA VAL A 158 -10.22 -26.53 -9.48
C VAL A 158 -11.14 -27.70 -9.79
N ASP A 159 -11.31 -28.03 -11.07
CA ASP A 159 -12.00 -29.23 -11.51
C ASP A 159 -11.16 -30.47 -11.12
N PRO A 160 -11.71 -31.41 -10.32
CA PRO A 160 -10.94 -32.55 -9.81
C PRO A 160 -10.59 -33.59 -10.88
N GLN A 161 -11.29 -33.60 -12.03
CA GLN A 161 -11.06 -34.55 -13.12
C GLN A 161 -10.07 -34.00 -14.13
N THR A 162 -10.28 -32.77 -14.60
CA THR A 162 -9.42 -32.16 -15.63
C THR A 162 -8.23 -31.41 -15.06
N ARG A 163 -8.23 -31.15 -13.74
CA ARG A 163 -7.27 -30.29 -13.03
C ARG A 163 -7.27 -28.85 -13.53
N THR A 164 -8.33 -28.39 -14.18
CA THR A 164 -8.44 -27.02 -14.70
C THR A 164 -8.93 -26.06 -13.61
N ILE A 165 -8.35 -24.86 -13.53
CA ILE A 165 -8.85 -23.79 -12.67
C ILE A 165 -10.20 -23.31 -13.22
N VAL A 166 -11.26 -23.49 -12.43
CA VAL A 166 -12.63 -23.07 -12.76
C VAL A 166 -12.84 -21.59 -12.42
N SER A 167 -12.32 -21.16 -11.27
CA SER A 167 -12.46 -19.77 -10.81
C SER A 167 -11.33 -19.39 -9.85
N VAL A 168 -10.97 -18.10 -9.86
CA VAL A 168 -10.08 -17.49 -8.87
C VAL A 168 -10.81 -16.30 -8.25
N GLU A 169 -11.15 -16.43 -6.97
CA GLU A 169 -11.72 -15.37 -6.16
C GLU A 169 -10.58 -14.65 -5.43
N VAL A 170 -10.50 -13.33 -5.54
CA VAL A 170 -9.54 -12.51 -4.80
C VAL A 170 -10.15 -12.17 -3.44
N VAL A 171 -9.68 -12.83 -2.39
CA VAL A 171 -10.12 -12.60 -1.00
C VAL A 171 -9.50 -11.30 -0.48
N ARG A 172 -8.22 -11.07 -0.81
CA ARG A 172 -7.51 -9.81 -0.56
C ARG A 172 -6.61 -9.49 -1.74
N ASP A 173 -6.69 -8.27 -2.25
CA ASP A 173 -5.89 -7.82 -3.38
C ASP A 173 -4.56 -7.21 -2.90
N THR A 174 -3.61 -7.15 -3.82
CA THR A 174 -2.49 -6.21 -3.74
C THR A 174 -2.99 -4.80 -4.00
N VAL A 175 -2.38 -3.81 -3.35
CA VAL A 175 -2.83 -2.42 -3.51
C VAL A 175 -2.63 -1.89 -4.94
N CYS A 176 -1.63 -2.39 -5.65
CA CYS A 176 -1.33 -2.04 -7.04
C CYS A 176 -2.18 -2.79 -8.10
N GLY A 177 -3.09 -3.67 -7.69
CA GLY A 177 -3.97 -4.45 -8.57
C GLY A 177 -3.34 -5.67 -9.24
N CYS A 178 -2.09 -6.02 -8.89
CA CYS A 178 -1.41 -7.19 -9.45
C CYS A 178 -2.15 -8.51 -9.19
N ALA A 179 -2.67 -8.71 -7.99
CA ALA A 179 -3.38 -9.93 -7.65
C ALA A 179 -4.71 -10.05 -8.42
N CYS A 180 -5.50 -8.99 -8.52
CA CYS A 180 -6.68 -8.97 -9.40
C CYS A 180 -6.32 -9.29 -10.86
N TYR A 181 -5.29 -8.64 -11.41
CA TYR A 181 -4.85 -8.91 -12.79
C TYR A 181 -4.48 -10.38 -13.00
N VAL A 182 -3.71 -10.98 -12.08
CA VAL A 182 -3.34 -12.40 -12.17
C VAL A 182 -4.58 -13.29 -12.06
N ALA A 183 -5.48 -13.02 -11.11
CA ALA A 183 -6.69 -13.82 -10.90
C ALA A 183 -7.62 -13.83 -12.12
N GLU A 184 -7.82 -12.67 -12.77
CA GLU A 184 -8.65 -12.52 -13.97
C GLU A 184 -8.19 -13.42 -15.14
N HIS A 185 -6.91 -13.77 -15.18
CA HIS A 185 -6.30 -14.50 -16.30
C HIS A 185 -5.91 -15.95 -15.97
N LEU A 186 -6.17 -16.43 -14.74
CA LEU A 186 -5.86 -17.80 -14.33
C LEU A 186 -7.01 -18.79 -14.57
N ALA A 187 -8.25 -18.32 -14.77
CA ALA A 187 -9.36 -19.20 -15.10
C ALA A 187 -9.13 -19.92 -16.44
N GLY A 188 -9.33 -21.23 -16.47
CA GLY A 188 -9.06 -22.09 -17.64
C GLY A 188 -7.63 -22.63 -17.73
N VAL A 189 -6.71 -22.19 -16.87
CA VAL A 189 -5.33 -22.71 -16.80
C VAL A 189 -5.30 -24.06 -16.06
N SER A 190 -4.40 -24.97 -16.44
CA SER A 190 -4.14 -26.19 -15.67
C SER A 190 -3.58 -25.84 -14.29
N ALA A 191 -4.05 -26.49 -13.24
CA ALA A 191 -3.52 -26.31 -11.88
C ALA A 191 -2.02 -26.66 -11.78
N ASP A 192 -1.52 -27.51 -12.69
CA ASP A 192 -0.10 -27.87 -12.75
C ASP A 192 0.77 -26.75 -13.35
N ASP A 193 0.19 -25.88 -14.18
CA ASP A 193 0.88 -24.76 -14.82
C ASP A 193 0.61 -23.41 -14.11
N ALA A 194 -0.23 -23.42 -13.08
CA ALA A 194 -0.77 -22.21 -12.45
C ALA A 194 0.33 -21.30 -11.88
N GLU A 195 1.36 -21.87 -11.27
CA GLU A 195 2.49 -21.10 -10.71
C GLU A 195 3.27 -20.38 -11.82
N GLU A 196 3.61 -21.09 -12.89
CA GLU A 196 4.33 -20.52 -14.03
C GLU A 196 3.51 -19.42 -14.71
N GLN A 197 2.23 -19.70 -15.00
CA GLN A 197 1.33 -18.73 -15.63
C GLN A 197 1.11 -17.50 -14.73
N ALA A 198 0.93 -17.68 -13.42
CA ALA A 198 0.84 -16.57 -12.48
C ALA A 198 2.12 -15.72 -12.48
N GLY A 199 3.29 -16.36 -12.54
CA GLY A 199 4.58 -15.68 -12.68
C GLY A 199 4.66 -14.86 -13.97
N MET A 200 4.27 -15.42 -15.11
CA MET A 200 4.25 -14.73 -16.40
C MET A 200 3.27 -13.56 -16.43
N LEU A 201 2.06 -13.74 -15.88
CA LEU A 201 1.07 -12.67 -15.74
C LEU A 201 1.58 -11.55 -14.85
N HIS A 202 2.24 -11.88 -13.74
CA HIS A 202 2.90 -10.90 -12.89
C HIS A 202 4.02 -10.16 -13.63
N HIS A 203 4.75 -10.80 -14.55
CA HIS A 203 5.71 -10.08 -15.40
C HIS A 203 5.05 -9.12 -16.40
N HIS A 204 3.86 -9.46 -16.92
CA HIS A 204 3.10 -8.57 -17.81
C HIS A 204 2.46 -7.38 -17.07
N TYR A 205 2.04 -7.58 -15.82
CA TYR A 205 1.51 -6.54 -14.95
C TYR A 205 2.35 -6.46 -13.66
N PRO A 206 3.58 -5.94 -13.76
CA PRO A 206 4.58 -6.05 -12.69
C PRO A 206 4.21 -5.23 -11.47
N CYS A 207 4.60 -5.73 -10.31
CA CYS A 207 4.76 -4.92 -9.12
C CYS A 207 5.79 -3.82 -9.40
N TRP A 208 5.46 -2.60 -9.00
CA TRP A 208 6.37 -1.45 -9.15
C TRP A 208 7.18 -1.15 -7.88
N ALA A 209 7.05 -1.95 -6.83
CA ALA A 209 8.00 -1.91 -5.73
C ALA A 209 9.40 -2.27 -6.26
N ALA A 210 10.40 -1.54 -5.80
CA ALA A 210 11.77 -1.74 -6.22
C ALA A 210 12.23 -3.17 -5.87
N MET A 211 12.74 -3.88 -6.86
CA MET A 211 13.32 -5.21 -6.66
C MET A 211 14.70 -5.08 -6.01
N GLY A 212 14.74 -5.17 -4.68
CA GLY A 212 15.94 -5.47 -3.89
C GLY A 212 17.04 -4.40 -3.89
N VAL A 213 17.47 -4.03 -2.68
CA VAL A 213 18.67 -4.67 -2.11
C VAL A 213 18.34 -5.10 -0.67
#